data_AF-A0A7X0HND5-F1
#
_entry.id   AF-A0A7X0HND5-F1
#
_cell.length_a   1.000
_cell.length_b   1.000
_cell.length_c   1.000
_cell.angle_alpha   90.00
_cell.angle_beta   90.00
_cell.angle_gamma   90.00
#
_symmetry.space_group_name_H-M   'P 1'
#
loop_
_entity.id
_entity.type
_entity.pdbx_description
1 polymer ?
#
loop_
_entity_poly.entity_id
_entity_poly.type
_entity_poly.pdbx_seq_one_letter_code
_entity_poly.pdbx_strand_id
1 'polypeptide(L)'
;MRCTTTEDVYEWPEGAPYEGGTTVTWNVPGYGSHATGPAEDASMSLCGFRWAEGEGRRVSGMPDCCECRREVQLGSERSCGRW
;
A
#
# COMPACT_ATOMS: atom_id res chain seq x y z
N MET A 1 -27.89 -26.69 -0.02
CA MET A 1 -26.70 -26.19 -0.72
C MET A 1 -25.82 -25.47 0.30
N ARG A 2 -24.70 -26.08 0.70
CA ARG A 2 -23.68 -25.45 1.54
C ARG A 2 -22.60 -24.94 0.59
N CYS A 3 -22.40 -23.63 0.53
CA CYS A 3 -21.31 -23.04 -0.23
C CYS A 3 -20.00 -23.34 0.51
N THR A 4 -19.23 -24.31 0.03
CA THR A 4 -17.83 -24.50 0.41
C THR A 4 -16.99 -23.76 -0.62
N THR A 5 -16.71 -22.49 -0.36
CA THR A 5 -15.70 -21.73 -1.11
C THR A 5 -14.33 -22.24 -0.67
N THR A 6 -13.89 -23.32 -1.29
CA THR A 6 -12.49 -23.75 -1.33
C THR A 6 -11.87 -23.16 -2.60
N GLU A 7 -12.05 -21.86 -2.80
CA GLU A 7 -11.23 -21.13 -3.76
C GLU A 7 -9.93 -20.84 -3.01
N ASP A 8 -8.82 -21.34 -3.56
CA ASP A 8 -7.48 -20.99 -3.11
C ASP A 8 -7.45 -19.51 -2.74
N VAL A 9 -7.12 -19.23 -1.47
CA VAL A 9 -6.76 -17.90 -1.03
C VAL A 9 -5.72 -17.46 -2.03
N TYR A 10 -6.03 -16.44 -2.83
CA TYR A 10 -5.14 -15.90 -3.85
C TYR A 10 -3.73 -15.83 -3.27
N GLU A 11 -2.86 -16.76 -3.68
CA GLU A 11 -1.50 -16.80 -3.19
C GLU A 11 -0.80 -15.58 -3.78
N TRP A 12 -0.40 -14.69 -2.88
CA TRP A 12 0.25 -13.46 -3.26
C TRP A 12 1.58 -13.79 -3.95
N PRO A 13 1.86 -13.26 -5.15
CA PRO A 13 3.13 -13.51 -5.82
C PRO A 13 4.30 -13.05 -4.95
N GLU A 14 5.32 -13.89 -4.83
CA GLU A 14 6.62 -13.52 -4.26
C GLU A 14 7.15 -12.28 -4.99
N GLY A 15 7.59 -11.27 -4.23
CA GLY A 15 8.07 -10.00 -4.78
C GLY A 15 7.01 -8.90 -4.91
N ALA A 16 5.83 -9.08 -4.32
CA ALA A 16 4.89 -7.98 -4.13
C ALA A 16 5.61 -6.80 -3.42
N PRO A 17 5.49 -5.55 -3.90
CA PRO A 17 6.29 -4.42 -3.41
C PRO A 17 6.04 -4.06 -1.94
N TYR A 18 5.06 -4.70 -1.28
CA TYR A 18 4.68 -4.41 0.09
C TYR A 18 4.30 -5.65 0.91
N GLU A 19 5.09 -5.95 1.94
CA GLU A 19 4.94 -7.09 2.85
C GLU A 19 4.07 -6.79 4.09
N GLY A 20 3.26 -5.72 4.09
CA GLY A 20 2.29 -5.44 5.17
C GLY A 20 2.85 -4.76 6.43
N GLY A 21 3.71 -3.75 6.25
CA GLY A 21 4.28 -2.93 7.34
C GLY A 21 3.44 -1.71 7.78
N THR A 22 4.10 -0.67 8.29
CA THR A 22 3.50 0.66 8.51
C THR A 22 3.71 1.50 7.26
N THR A 23 2.62 1.90 6.58
CA THR A 23 2.70 2.86 5.48
C THR A 23 2.69 4.29 5.96
N VAL A 24 3.35 5.17 5.20
CA VAL A 24 3.25 6.62 5.38
C VAL A 24 2.52 7.21 4.18
N THR A 25 1.50 8.03 4.44
CA THR A 25 0.75 8.72 3.40
C THR A 25 1.32 10.11 3.17
N TRP A 26 1.53 10.46 1.91
CA TRP A 26 2.08 11.74 1.45
C TRP A 26 1.11 12.40 0.48
N ASN A 27 0.75 13.66 0.70
CA ASN A 27 0.10 14.49 -0.30
C ASN A 27 1.17 15.17 -1.17
N VAL A 28 1.09 14.96 -2.47
CA VAL A 28 1.94 15.60 -3.47
C VAL A 28 1.08 16.64 -4.21
N PRO A 29 1.41 17.94 -4.13
CA PRO A 29 0.61 19.00 -4.74
C PRO A 29 0.37 18.76 -6.23
N GLY A 30 -0.90 18.71 -6.66
CA GLY A 30 -1.28 18.46 -8.06
C GLY A 30 -1.39 16.99 -8.44
N TYR A 31 -0.94 16.05 -7.61
CA TYR A 31 -0.95 14.60 -7.89
C TYR A 31 -1.74 13.77 -6.87
N GLY A 32 -2.27 14.42 -5.83
CA GLY A 32 -3.07 13.76 -4.78
C GLY A 32 -2.20 13.07 -3.73
N SER A 33 -2.80 12.16 -2.95
CA SER A 33 -2.08 11.44 -1.91
C SER A 33 -1.70 10.01 -2.28
N HIS A 34 -0.48 9.63 -1.89
CA HIS A 34 0.18 8.36 -2.20
C HIS A 34 0.77 7.75 -0.94
N ALA A 35 0.88 6.42 -0.90
CA ALA A 35 1.48 5.72 0.23
C ALA A 35 2.90 5.25 -0.12
N THR A 36 3.83 5.36 0.83
CA THR A 36 5.15 4.73 0.78
C THR A 36 5.19 3.57 1.76
N GLY A 37 6.01 2.56 1.44
CA GLY A 37 6.39 1.54 2.40
C GLY A 37 7.32 2.09 3.50
N PRO A 38 7.77 1.23 4.44
CA PRO A 38 8.69 1.62 5.51
C PRO A 38 10.14 1.86 5.05
N ALA A 39 10.45 1.64 3.76
CA ALA A 39 11.80 1.77 3.21
C ALA A 39 12.27 3.24 3.11
N GLU A 40 13.59 3.41 3.03
CA GLU A 40 14.30 4.69 3.20
C GLU A 40 14.05 5.73 2.10
N ASP A 41 13.57 5.28 0.92
CA ASP A 41 13.18 6.16 -0.19
C ASP A 41 11.75 6.67 -0.03
N ALA A 42 11.58 7.65 0.87
CA ALA A 42 10.33 8.37 1.11
C ALA A 42 9.76 9.11 -0.11
N SER A 43 10.46 9.08 -1.26
CA SER A 43 10.11 9.76 -2.50
C SER A 43 9.57 8.82 -3.59
N MET A 44 9.32 7.54 -3.26
CA MET A 44 8.72 6.56 -4.18
C MET A 44 7.53 5.85 -3.52
N SER A 45 6.34 6.00 -4.11
CA SER A 45 5.13 5.34 -3.62
C SER A 45 5.05 3.87 -4.02
N LEU A 46 4.12 3.16 -3.37
CA LEU A 46 3.78 1.77 -3.67
C LEU A 46 3.31 1.57 -5.11
N CYS A 47 2.69 2.57 -5.74
CA CYS A 47 2.29 2.52 -7.15
C CYS A 47 3.43 2.86 -8.13
N GLY A 48 4.64 3.10 -7.63
CA GLY A 48 5.81 3.46 -8.43
C GLY A 48 5.89 4.95 -8.82
N PHE A 49 4.95 5.78 -8.35
CA PHE A 49 5.03 7.23 -8.55
C PHE A 49 6.18 7.81 -7.73
N ARG A 50 6.92 8.74 -8.32
CA ARG A 50 8.06 9.42 -7.69
C ARG A 50 7.84 10.91 -7.68
N TRP A 51 8.26 11.56 -6.61
CA TRP A 51 8.25 13.01 -6.47
C TRP A 51 9.62 13.51 -6.03
N ALA A 52 9.85 14.83 -6.15
CA ALA A 52 11.09 15.42 -5.70
C ALA A 52 11.16 15.49 -4.17
N GLU A 53 12.36 15.48 -3.60
CA GLU A 53 12.54 15.68 -2.16
C GLU A 53 11.93 17.04 -1.73
N GLY A 54 11.15 17.02 -0.66
CA GLY A 54 10.44 18.20 -0.14
C GLY A 54 9.13 18.54 -0.85
N GLU A 55 8.78 17.87 -1.95
CA GLU A 55 7.49 18.07 -2.64
C GLU A 55 6.33 17.43 -1.87
N GLY A 56 6.56 16.22 -1.34
CA GLY A 56 5.56 15.48 -0.57
C GLY A 56 5.39 16.01 0.85
N ARG A 57 4.14 16.12 1.29
CA ARG A 57 3.79 16.46 2.69
C ARG A 57 3.12 15.29 3.37
N ARG A 58 3.60 14.87 4.54
CA ARG A 58 2.98 13.80 5.32
C ARG A 58 1.56 14.19 5.70
N VAL A 59 0.62 13.28 5.47
CA VAL A 59 -0.79 13.41 5.86
C VAL A 59 -1.23 12.16 6.60
N SER A 60 -2.25 12.29 7.44
CA SER A 60 -2.91 11.15 8.07
C SER A 60 -3.97 10.55 7.15
N GLY A 61 -4.25 9.26 7.33
CA GLY A 61 -5.32 8.56 6.61
C GLY A 61 -4.87 7.84 5.34
N MET A 62 -5.85 7.31 4.62
CA MET A 62 -5.63 6.51 3.41
C MET A 62 -5.27 7.40 2.21
N PRO A 63 -4.42 6.92 1.30
CA PRO A 63 -4.13 7.61 0.05
C PRO A 63 -5.37 7.70 -0.86
N ASP A 64 -5.40 8.75 -1.67
CA ASP A 64 -6.39 8.99 -2.72
C ASP A 64 -6.10 8.14 -3.95
N CYS A 65 -4.82 7.84 -4.22
CA CYS A 65 -4.40 6.94 -5.27
C CYS A 65 -4.99 5.54 -5.05
N CYS A 66 -5.83 5.07 -5.98
CA CYS A 66 -6.51 3.78 -5.90
C CYS A 66 -5.52 2.61 -5.76
N GLU A 67 -4.42 2.64 -6.50
CA GLU A 67 -3.38 1.61 -6.44
C GLU A 67 -2.72 1.59 -5.05
N CYS A 68 -2.29 2.76 -4.54
CA CYS A 68 -1.72 2.82 -3.18
C CYS A 68 -2.73 2.39 -2.11
N ARG A 69 -4.01 2.76 -2.26
CA ARG A 69 -5.08 2.38 -1.33
C ARG A 69 -5.25 0.86 -1.28
N ARG A 70 -5.30 0.23 -2.46
CA ARG A 70 -5.38 -1.21 -2.60
C ARG A 70 -4.19 -1.90 -1.93
N GLU A 71 -2.97 -1.44 -2.17
CA GLU A 71 -1.77 -2.02 -1.56
C GLU A 71 -1.76 -1.91 -0.02
N VAL A 72 -2.18 -0.76 0.53
CA VAL A 72 -2.29 -0.56 1.98
C VAL A 72 -3.35 -1.49 2.59
N GLN A 73 -4.48 -1.66 1.93
CA GLN A 73 -5.55 -2.57 2.38
C GLN A 73 -5.09 -4.03 2.35
N LEU A 74 -4.47 -4.46 1.25
CA LEU A 74 -3.95 -5.82 1.11
C LEU A 74 -2.83 -6.11 2.11
N GLY A 75 -1.96 -5.14 2.38
CA GLY A 75 -0.96 -5.28 3.44
C GLY A 75 -1.55 -5.35 4.86
N SER A 76 -2.69 -4.67 5.10
CA SER A 76 -3.42 -4.80 6.37
C SER A 76 -4.01 -6.20 6.53
N GLU A 77 -4.53 -6.78 5.45
CA GLU A 77 -5.01 -8.17 5.42
C GLU A 77 -3.88 -9.19 5.65
N ARG A 78 -2.67 -8.94 5.10
CA ARG A 78 -1.46 -9.76 5.36
C ARG A 78 -1.06 -9.79 6.84
N SER A 79 -1.18 -8.67 7.55
CA SER A 79 -0.81 -8.59 8.98
C SER A 79 -1.75 -9.38 9.91
N CYS A 80 -2.95 -9.76 9.43
CA CYS A 80 -3.93 -10.56 10.16
C CYS A 80 -3.70 -12.08 10.02
N GLY A 81 -2.75 -12.50 9.16
CA GLY A 81 -2.29 -13.88 9.05
C GLY A 81 -1.36 -14.29 10.19
N ARG A 82 -1.87 -14.30 11.43
CA ARG A 82 -1.17 -14.89 12.59
C ARG A 82 -1.88 -16.20 12.93
N TRP A 83 -1.33 -17.30 12.44
CA TRP A 83 -1.49 -18.62 13.06
C TRP A 83 -0.28 -18.85 13.96
#